data_AF-A0A3L6FRX3-F1
#
_entry.id   AF-A0A3L6FRX3-F1
#
_cell.length_a   1.000
_cell.length_b   1.000
_cell.length_c   1.000
_cell.angle_alpha   90.00
_cell.angle_beta   90.00
_cell.angle_gamma   90.00
#
_symmetry.space_group_name_H-M   'P 1'
#
loop_
_entity.id
_entity.type
_entity.pdbx_description
1 polymer ?
#
loop_
_entity_poly.entity_id
_entity_poly.type
_entity_poly.pdbx_seq_one_letter_code
_entity_poly.pdbx_strand_id
1 'polypeptide(L)'
;MCDILSEHTPSNALLPFGGKPVVLGGDFRQTLPVVRKGSRSSIVNASITNSNLWRHVVLLRLRTNMRLFDPSLQVDARNELDMFAKWVLSVGDGTLPAERRASEREATWITIPKDLLLRVEGDKVAALVSKVYPDFLLNYRDPTYLSSRAIVCPNNATVDDVNSYVLSLVPGDTI
;
A
#
# COMPACT_ATOMS: atom_id res chain seq x y z
N MET A 1 28.83 -12.61 2.68
CA MET A 1 28.79 -11.25 2.11
C MET A 1 29.82 -10.45 2.88
N CYS A 2 30.89 -10.00 2.21
CA CYS A 2 31.94 -9.18 2.83
C CYS A 2 31.69 -7.71 2.45
N ASP A 3 31.99 -6.78 3.34
CA ASP A 3 31.81 -5.35 3.06
C ASP A 3 32.82 -4.88 2.01
N ILE A 4 32.39 -4.12 1.00
CA ILE A 4 33.26 -3.67 -0.09
C ILE A 4 34.37 -2.72 0.40
N LEU A 5 34.17 -2.04 1.53
CA LEU A 5 35.19 -1.17 2.13
C LEU A 5 36.23 -1.95 2.96
N SER A 6 36.04 -3.25 3.16
CA SER A 6 37.04 -4.08 3.83
C SER A 6 38.32 -4.28 3.01
N GLU A 7 38.28 -3.97 1.70
CA GLU A 7 39.46 -4.00 0.82
C GLU A 7 40.54 -3.01 1.25
N HIS A 8 40.15 -1.84 1.76
CA HIS A 8 41.08 -0.80 2.20
C HIS A 8 41.32 -0.81 3.71
N THR A 9 40.32 -1.27 4.48
CA THR A 9 40.38 -1.33 5.94
C THR A 9 39.82 -2.68 6.43
N PRO A 10 40.67 -3.70 6.64
CA PRO A 10 40.22 -5.06 6.93
C PRO A 10 39.30 -5.19 8.15
N SER A 11 39.45 -4.33 9.17
CA SER A 11 38.59 -4.31 10.35
C SER A 11 37.12 -3.98 10.04
N ASN A 12 36.85 -3.33 8.91
CA ASN A 12 35.48 -3.01 8.49
C ASN A 12 34.66 -4.26 8.14
N ALA A 13 35.30 -5.40 7.84
CA ALA A 13 34.61 -6.66 7.61
C ALA A 13 33.82 -7.15 8.85
N LEU A 14 34.19 -6.68 10.05
CA LEU A 14 33.55 -7.05 11.32
C LEU A 14 32.41 -6.09 11.70
N LEU A 15 32.28 -4.96 11.01
CA LEU A 15 31.29 -3.93 11.31
C LEU A 15 30.09 -4.08 10.38
N PRO A 16 28.84 -3.96 10.88
CA PRO A 16 27.68 -3.83 10.01
C PRO A 16 27.86 -2.68 9.01
N PHE A 17 27.63 -2.96 7.73
CA PHE A 17 27.78 -1.99 6.63
C PHE A 17 29.14 -1.25 6.63
N GLY A 18 30.21 -1.92 7.07
CA GLY A 18 31.56 -1.34 7.06
C GLY A 18 31.71 -0.14 7.99
N GLY A 19 30.85 -0.04 9.02
CA GLY A 19 30.81 1.10 9.95
C GLY A 19 30.08 2.33 9.41
N LYS A 20 29.45 2.26 8.24
CA LYS A 20 28.67 3.37 7.71
C LYS A 20 27.38 3.58 8.51
N PRO A 21 27.02 4.83 8.85
CA PRO A 21 25.68 5.14 9.33
C PRO A 21 24.64 4.80 8.26
N VAL A 22 23.67 3.94 8.61
CA VAL A 22 22.56 3.56 7.73
C VAL A 22 21.26 3.98 8.39
N VAL A 23 20.43 4.69 7.63
CA VAL A 23 19.07 5.05 8.03
C VAL A 23 18.09 4.23 7.19
N LEU A 24 17.28 3.42 7.86
CA LEU A 24 16.21 2.65 7.24
C LEU A 24 14.89 3.40 7.43
N GLY A 25 14.17 3.64 6.34
CA GLY A 25 12.83 4.22 6.35
C GLY A 25 11.80 3.21 5.86
N GLY A 26 10.66 3.12 6.52
CA GLY A 26 9.57 2.23 6.12
C GLY A 26 8.45 2.20 7.14
N ASP A 27 7.36 1.52 6.79
CA ASP A 27 6.23 1.26 7.66
C ASP A 27 5.95 -0.25 7.67
N PHE A 28 6.05 -0.88 8.84
CA PHE A 28 5.84 -2.33 8.98
C PHE A 28 4.39 -2.78 8.78
N ARG A 29 3.46 -1.82 8.65
CA ARG A 29 2.07 -2.08 8.26
C ARG A 29 1.89 -2.24 6.75
N GLN A 30 2.96 -2.04 5.97
CA GLN A 30 2.97 -2.26 4.52
C GLN A 30 3.10 -3.76 4.19
N THR A 31 3.20 -4.07 2.90
CA THR A 31 3.31 -5.44 2.42
C THR A 31 4.59 -6.11 2.90
N LEU A 32 4.45 -7.38 3.29
CA LEU A 32 5.58 -8.23 3.65
C LEU A 32 6.46 -8.54 2.43
N PRO A 33 7.73 -8.95 2.63
CA PRO A 33 8.60 -9.37 1.54
C PRO A 33 7.97 -10.49 0.70
N VAL A 34 8.05 -10.36 -0.63
CA VAL A 34 7.51 -11.36 -1.54
C VAL A 34 8.51 -12.50 -1.72
N VAL A 35 8.19 -13.68 -1.20
CA VAL A 35 8.94 -14.91 -1.43
C VAL A 35 8.15 -15.80 -2.38
N ARG A 36 8.61 -15.94 -3.63
CA ARG A 36 7.93 -16.74 -4.66
C ARG A 36 7.80 -18.19 -4.20
N LYS A 37 6.57 -18.73 -4.21
CA LYS A 37 6.23 -20.08 -3.71
C LYS A 37 6.67 -20.32 -2.24
N GLY A 38 6.92 -19.24 -1.49
CA GLY A 38 7.33 -19.30 -0.10
C GLY A 38 6.16 -19.60 0.82
N SER A 39 6.46 -20.25 1.94
CA SER A 39 5.50 -20.44 3.03
C SER A 39 5.39 -19.18 3.89
N ARG A 40 4.41 -19.11 4.81
CA ARG A 40 4.30 -18.04 5.82
C ARG A 40 5.60 -17.85 6.59
N SER A 41 6.25 -18.94 7.00
CA SER A 41 7.52 -18.87 7.73
C SER A 41 8.67 -18.38 6.84
N SER A 42 8.67 -18.75 5.55
CA SER A 42 9.65 -18.23 4.59
C SER A 42 9.55 -16.71 4.43
N ILE A 43 8.32 -16.17 4.39
CA ILE A 43 8.08 -14.73 4.32
C ILE A 43 8.57 -14.03 5.59
N VAL A 44 8.22 -14.56 6.77
CA VAL A 44 8.69 -14.02 8.06
C VAL A 44 10.21 -14.07 8.17
N ASN A 45 10.85 -15.14 7.68
CA ASN A 45 12.31 -15.26 7.66
C ASN A 45 13.00 -14.27 6.71
N ALA A 46 12.30 -13.81 5.67
CA ALA A 46 12.81 -12.78 4.77
C ALA A 46 12.67 -11.36 5.34
N SER A 47 11.87 -11.16 6.39
CA SER A 47 11.67 -9.85 7.02
C SER A 47 12.94 -9.36 7.71
N ILE A 48 13.19 -8.05 7.63
CA ILE A 48 14.35 -7.41 8.28
C ILE A 48 14.38 -7.63 9.79
N THR A 49 13.22 -7.79 10.41
CA THR A 49 13.05 -8.08 11.83
C THR A 49 13.61 -9.45 12.24
N ASN A 50 13.75 -10.39 11.29
CA ASN A 50 14.36 -11.69 11.51
C ASN A 50 15.83 -11.76 11.02
N SER A 51 16.37 -10.65 10.53
CA SER A 51 17.77 -10.56 10.11
C SER A 51 18.70 -10.49 11.32
N ASN A 52 19.89 -11.07 11.19
CA ASN A 52 20.97 -10.88 12.15
C ASN A 52 21.34 -9.40 12.36
N LEU A 53 21.07 -8.54 11.37
CA LEU A 53 21.31 -7.10 11.45
C LEU A 53 20.34 -6.39 12.39
N TRP A 54 19.17 -6.97 12.67
CA TRP A 54 18.14 -6.34 13.49
C TRP A 54 18.63 -5.94 14.88
N ARG A 55 19.55 -6.73 15.46
CA ARG A 55 20.17 -6.45 16.76
C ARG A 55 20.94 -5.12 16.81
N HIS A 56 21.31 -4.57 15.64
CA HIS A 56 22.02 -3.30 15.50
C HIS A 56 21.09 -2.13 15.15
N VAL A 57 19.80 -2.39 14.93
CA VAL A 57 18.83 -1.37 14.52
C VAL A 57 18.28 -0.65 15.75
N VAL A 58 18.39 0.67 15.75
CA VAL A 58 17.71 1.54 16.72
C VAL A 58 16.39 2.01 16.13
N LEU A 59 15.29 1.74 16.84
CA LEU A 59 13.95 2.10 16.37
C LEU A 59 13.59 3.54 16.73
N LEU A 60 13.40 4.37 15.70
CA LEU A 60 12.84 5.71 15.82
C LEU A 60 11.43 5.70 15.23
N ARG A 61 10.45 6.24 15.97
CA ARG A 61 9.03 6.22 15.57
C ARG A 61 8.52 7.63 15.33
N LEU A 62 8.05 7.89 14.12
CA LEU A 62 7.29 9.09 13.79
C LEU A 62 5.82 8.87 14.19
N ARG A 63 5.25 9.81 14.95
CA ARG A 63 3.88 9.71 15.48
C ARG A 63 2.91 10.74 14.89
N THR A 64 3.45 11.80 14.30
CA THR A 64 2.66 12.91 13.76
C THR A 64 2.24 12.62 12.33
N ASN A 65 0.93 12.55 12.08
CA ASN A 65 0.39 12.40 10.73
C ASN A 65 0.36 13.76 10.02
N MET A 66 1.37 14.03 9.21
CA MET A 66 1.49 15.30 8.48
C MET A 66 0.36 15.54 7.46
N ARG A 67 -0.36 14.50 7.02
CA ARG A 67 -1.50 14.67 6.09
C ARG A 67 -2.68 15.42 6.73
N LEU A 68 -2.79 15.42 8.06
CA LEU A 68 -3.81 16.15 8.80
C LEU A 68 -3.46 17.64 9.02
N PHE A 69 -2.20 18.02 8.74
CA PHE A 69 -1.70 19.37 8.99
C PHE A 69 -1.91 20.34 7.83
N ASP A 70 -2.61 19.95 6.77
CA ASP A 70 -2.94 20.86 5.68
C ASP A 70 -3.82 22.02 6.21
N PRO A 71 -3.33 23.27 6.19
CA PRO A 71 -4.05 24.43 6.69
C PRO A 71 -5.24 24.82 5.80
N SER A 72 -5.30 24.32 4.56
CA SER A 72 -6.41 24.57 3.63
C SER A 72 -7.63 23.68 3.89
N LEU A 73 -7.49 22.62 4.69
CA LEU A 73 -8.59 21.73 5.03
C LEU A 73 -9.64 22.42 5.89
N GLN A 74 -10.89 22.37 5.44
CA GLN A 74 -12.04 22.70 6.28
C GLN A 74 -12.13 21.76 7.49
N VAL A 75 -12.79 22.22 8.56
CA VAL A 75 -12.90 21.48 9.81
C VAL A 75 -13.53 20.10 9.60
N ASP A 76 -14.62 20.01 8.82
CA ASP A 76 -15.30 18.74 8.56
C ASP A 76 -14.43 17.77 7.77
N ALA A 77 -13.78 18.24 6.70
CA ALA A 77 -12.85 17.44 5.91
C ALA A 77 -11.66 16.93 6.75
N ARG A 78 -11.15 17.75 7.67
CA ARG A 78 -10.10 17.35 8.61
C ARG A 78 -10.58 16.25 9.57
N ASN A 79 -11.81 16.37 10.08
CA ASN A 79 -12.40 15.36 10.96
C ASN A 79 -12.62 14.02 10.23
N GLU A 80 -13.14 14.06 9.01
CA GLU A 80 -13.29 12.86 8.17
C GLU A 80 -11.94 12.20 7.88
N LEU A 81 -10.93 12.99 7.52
CA LEU A 81 -9.58 12.48 7.26
C LEU A 81 -8.93 11.89 8.52
N ASP A 82 -9.17 12.47 9.71
CA ASP A 82 -8.70 11.94 10.99
C ASP A 82 -9.38 10.60 11.34
N MET A 83 -10.69 10.51 11.13
CA MET A 83 -11.44 9.26 11.31
C MET A 83 -10.92 8.17 10.38
N PHE A 84 -10.73 8.50 9.09
CA PHE A 84 -10.16 7.57 8.13
C PHE A 84 -8.73 7.15 8.51
N ALA A 85 -7.87 8.09 8.91
CA ALA A 85 -6.50 7.79 9.31
C ALA A 85 -6.46 6.86 10.53
N LYS A 86 -7.31 7.07 11.54
CA LYS A 86 -7.44 6.19 12.72
C LYS A 86 -7.94 4.79 12.34
N TRP A 87 -8.87 4.70 11.39
CA TRP A 87 -9.34 3.42 10.88
C TRP A 87 -8.24 2.66 10.16
N VAL A 88 -7.51 3.30 9.22
CA VAL A 88 -6.37 2.69 8.51
C VAL A 88 -5.26 2.24 9.46
N LEU A 89 -4.97 3.04 10.50
CA LEU A 89 -4.01 2.63 11.54
C LEU A 89 -4.48 1.36 12.28
N SER A 90 -5.76 1.29 12.64
CA SER A 90 -6.35 0.11 13.28
C SER A 90 -6.31 -1.13 12.39
N VAL A 91 -6.47 -0.97 11.06
CA VAL A 91 -6.27 -2.05 10.08
C VAL A 91 -4.82 -2.55 10.13
N GLY A 92 -3.86 -1.63 10.03
CA GLY A 92 -2.44 -1.98 9.99
C GLY A 92 -1.89 -2.54 11.31
N ASP A 93 -2.42 -2.09 12.45
CA ASP A 93 -2.08 -2.62 13.78
C ASP A 93 -2.81 -3.94 14.09
N GLY A 94 -3.78 -4.35 13.26
CA GLY A 94 -4.56 -5.57 13.48
C GLY A 94 -5.47 -5.49 14.71
N THR A 95 -5.90 -4.29 15.10
CA THR A 95 -6.72 -4.05 16.30
C THR A 95 -8.21 -3.99 16.01
N LEU A 96 -8.61 -3.96 14.73
CA LEU A 96 -10.02 -4.02 14.36
C LEU A 96 -10.63 -5.37 14.74
N PRO A 97 -11.94 -5.38 15.09
CA PRO A 97 -12.69 -6.64 15.22
C PRO A 97 -12.59 -7.45 13.92
N ALA A 98 -12.10 -8.67 14.04
CA ALA A 98 -11.99 -9.60 12.94
C ALA A 98 -12.87 -10.83 13.20
N GLU A 99 -13.51 -11.32 12.15
CA GLU A 99 -14.31 -12.52 12.14
C GLU A 99 -13.52 -13.69 11.57
N ARG A 100 -13.75 -14.88 12.12
CA ARG A 100 -13.22 -16.14 11.60
C ARG A 100 -14.28 -16.83 10.78
N ARG A 101 -13.98 -17.15 9.52
CA ARG A 101 -14.84 -18.02 8.70
C ARG A 101 -14.60 -19.49 9.02
N ALA A 102 -15.61 -20.33 8.79
CA ALA A 102 -15.58 -21.75 9.18
C ALA A 102 -14.37 -22.54 8.64
N SER A 103 -13.85 -22.17 7.48
CA SER A 103 -12.70 -22.81 6.83
C SER A 103 -11.32 -22.29 7.28
N GLU A 104 -11.29 -21.28 8.16
CA GLU A 104 -10.06 -20.54 8.48
C GLU A 104 -9.61 -20.77 9.92
N ARG A 105 -8.28 -20.78 10.11
CA ARG A 105 -7.67 -21.02 11.44
C ARG A 105 -7.66 -19.76 12.31
N GLU A 106 -7.59 -18.59 11.70
CA GLU A 106 -7.42 -17.30 12.35
C GLU A 106 -8.57 -16.36 11.94
N ALA A 107 -8.93 -15.41 12.81
CA ALA A 107 -9.90 -14.38 12.48
C ALA A 107 -9.21 -13.29 11.65
N THR A 108 -9.50 -13.23 10.35
CA THR A 108 -8.84 -12.30 9.42
C THR A 108 -9.81 -11.40 8.66
N TRP A 109 -11.12 -11.59 8.81
CA TRP A 109 -12.12 -10.81 8.08
C TRP A 109 -12.53 -9.57 8.85
N ILE A 110 -12.22 -8.39 8.31
CA ILE A 110 -12.66 -7.11 8.87
C ILE A 110 -13.89 -6.58 8.14
N THR A 111 -14.69 -5.78 8.83
CA THR A 111 -15.79 -5.03 8.20
C THR A 111 -15.27 -3.71 7.63
N ILE A 112 -15.48 -3.50 6.34
CA ILE A 112 -15.17 -2.22 5.69
C ILE A 112 -16.32 -1.23 5.92
N PRO A 113 -16.04 0.01 6.36
CA PRO A 113 -17.04 1.07 6.49
C PRO A 113 -17.88 1.27 5.22
N LYS A 114 -19.18 1.51 5.38
CA LYS A 114 -20.15 1.53 4.26
C LYS A 114 -19.90 2.66 3.27
N ASP A 115 -19.41 3.79 3.77
CA ASP A 115 -18.99 4.98 3.03
C ASP A 115 -17.78 4.74 2.12
N LEU A 116 -16.95 3.73 2.45
CA LEU A 116 -15.82 3.30 1.60
C LEU A 116 -16.22 2.24 0.57
N LEU A 117 -17.46 1.75 0.60
CA LEU A 117 -17.93 0.70 -0.29
C LEU A 117 -18.71 1.29 -1.47
N LEU A 118 -18.27 0.93 -2.68
CA LEU A 118 -19.08 1.12 -3.88
C LEU A 118 -20.07 -0.05 -4.03
N ARG A 119 -21.35 0.22 -3.77
CA ARG A 119 -22.44 -0.76 -3.96
C ARG A 119 -23.04 -0.59 -5.34
N VAL A 120 -22.97 -1.65 -6.14
CA VAL A 120 -23.39 -1.61 -7.55
C VAL A 120 -24.21 -2.85 -7.87
N GLU A 121 -25.26 -2.63 -8.66
CA GLU A 121 -26.02 -3.67 -9.34
C GLU A 121 -25.57 -3.68 -10.81
N GLY A 122 -25.31 -4.85 -11.38
CA GLY A 122 -24.82 -4.97 -12.76
C GLY A 122 -23.28 -4.96 -12.90
N ASP A 123 -22.77 -4.28 -13.92
CA ASP A 123 -21.35 -4.28 -14.27
C ASP A 123 -20.51 -3.46 -13.29
N LYS A 124 -19.66 -4.17 -12.54
CA LYS A 124 -18.80 -3.60 -11.50
C LYS A 124 -17.66 -2.76 -12.07
N VAL A 125 -17.12 -3.14 -13.23
CA VAL A 125 -16.00 -2.41 -13.86
C VAL A 125 -16.53 -1.09 -14.40
N ALA A 126 -17.63 -1.13 -15.14
CA ALA A 126 -18.27 0.08 -15.66
C ALA A 126 -18.64 1.07 -14.54
N ALA A 127 -19.24 0.57 -13.45
CA ALA A 127 -19.61 1.41 -12.33
C ALA A 127 -18.41 1.98 -11.57
N LEU A 128 -17.33 1.20 -11.40
CA LEU A 128 -16.07 1.66 -10.80
C LEU A 128 -15.43 2.78 -11.64
N VAL A 129 -15.34 2.57 -12.95
CA VAL A 129 -14.76 3.56 -13.88
C VAL A 129 -15.60 4.83 -13.89
N SER A 130 -16.92 4.73 -13.98
CA SER A 130 -17.80 5.90 -13.91
C SER A 130 -17.68 6.66 -12.59
N LYS A 131 -17.43 5.97 -11.47
CA LYS A 131 -17.28 6.59 -10.15
C LYS A 131 -15.94 7.33 -10.01
N VAL A 132 -14.86 6.75 -10.51
CA VAL A 132 -13.50 7.33 -10.39
C VAL A 132 -13.24 8.37 -11.48
N TYR A 133 -13.68 8.09 -12.71
CA TYR A 133 -13.54 8.94 -13.90
C TYR A 133 -14.94 9.41 -14.38
N PRO A 134 -15.58 10.35 -13.66
CA PRO A 134 -16.85 10.92 -14.09
C PRO A 134 -16.68 11.71 -15.40
N ASP A 135 -17.62 11.58 -16.32
CA ASP A 135 -17.59 12.26 -17.63
C ASP A 135 -16.32 11.97 -18.44
N PHE A 136 -15.84 10.72 -18.40
CA PHE A 136 -14.58 10.30 -19.05
C PHE A 136 -14.49 10.75 -20.52
N LEU A 137 -15.55 10.58 -21.32
CA LEU A 137 -15.55 10.95 -22.75
C LEU A 137 -15.37 12.46 -23.00
N LEU A 138 -15.68 13.32 -22.02
CA LEU A 138 -15.42 14.76 -22.12
C LEU A 138 -13.98 15.11 -21.74
N ASN A 139 -13.34 14.29 -20.90
CA ASN A 139 -12.09 14.63 -20.23
C ASN A 139 -10.92 13.70 -20.57
N TYR A 140 -11.09 12.69 -21.43
CA TYR A 140 -10.06 11.69 -21.75
C TYR A 140 -8.77 12.27 -22.39
N ARG A 141 -8.79 13.54 -22.81
CA ARG A 141 -7.62 14.27 -23.32
C ARG A 141 -7.00 15.24 -22.32
N ASP A 142 -7.60 15.45 -21.15
CA ASP A 142 -7.10 16.36 -20.12
C ASP A 142 -6.11 15.62 -19.19
N PRO A 143 -4.80 15.94 -19.25
CA PRO A 143 -3.81 15.29 -18.40
C PRO A 143 -4.05 15.52 -16.91
N THR A 144 -4.57 16.68 -16.51
CA THR A 144 -4.82 17.05 -15.11
C THR A 144 -5.96 16.22 -14.52
N TYR A 145 -7.02 16.05 -15.31
CA TYR A 145 -8.12 15.16 -14.97
C TYR A 145 -7.64 13.71 -14.81
N LEU A 146 -6.81 13.22 -15.74
CA LEU A 146 -6.34 11.83 -15.70
C LEU A 146 -5.36 11.59 -14.54
N SER A 147 -4.41 12.50 -14.30
CA SER A 147 -3.33 12.31 -13.31
C SER A 147 -3.79 12.39 -11.86
N SER A 148 -4.97 12.96 -11.60
CA SER A 148 -5.53 13.11 -10.25
C SER A 148 -6.30 11.87 -9.78
N ARG A 149 -6.34 10.81 -10.58
CA ARG A 149 -7.20 9.64 -10.38
C ARG A 149 -6.43 8.35 -10.64
N ALA A 150 -6.76 7.30 -9.90
CA ALA A 150 -6.23 5.97 -10.12
C ALA A 150 -7.23 4.91 -9.66
N ILE A 151 -7.27 3.79 -10.40
CA ILE A 151 -7.89 2.55 -9.95
C ILE A 151 -6.76 1.58 -9.61
N VAL A 152 -6.76 1.06 -8.38
CA VAL A 152 -5.76 0.10 -7.91
C VAL A 152 -6.41 -1.26 -7.79
N CYS A 153 -5.80 -2.27 -8.40
CA CYS A 153 -6.31 -3.64 -8.41
C CYS A 153 -5.35 -4.59 -7.67
N PRO A 154 -5.86 -5.70 -7.11
CA PRO A 154 -5.05 -6.64 -6.33
C PRO A 154 -4.06 -7.47 -7.17
N ASN A 155 -4.32 -7.62 -8.47
CA ASN A 155 -3.49 -8.42 -9.38
C ASN A 155 -3.52 -7.85 -10.80
N ASN A 156 -2.54 -8.26 -11.61
CA ASN A 156 -2.38 -7.75 -12.98
C ASN A 156 -3.52 -8.14 -13.93
N ALA A 157 -4.11 -9.33 -13.78
CA ALA A 157 -5.22 -9.73 -14.65
C ALA A 157 -6.42 -8.76 -14.50
N THR A 158 -6.76 -8.40 -13.26
CA THR A 158 -7.80 -7.39 -12.99
C THR A 158 -7.38 -5.99 -13.47
N VAL A 159 -6.09 -5.64 -13.41
CA VAL A 159 -5.58 -4.40 -14.02
C VAL A 159 -5.83 -4.40 -15.53
N ASP A 160 -5.51 -5.50 -16.21
CA ASP A 160 -5.66 -5.64 -17.65
C ASP A 160 -7.14 -5.56 -18.06
N ASP A 161 -8.05 -6.20 -17.30
CA ASP A 161 -9.50 -6.12 -17.54
C ASP A 161 -10.01 -4.68 -17.44
N VAL A 162 -9.65 -3.96 -16.37
CA VAL A 162 -10.07 -2.56 -16.16
C VAL A 162 -9.47 -1.63 -17.22
N ASN A 163 -8.18 -1.79 -17.53
CA ASN A 163 -7.51 -0.97 -18.53
C ASN A 163 -8.10 -1.19 -19.92
N SER A 164 -8.37 -2.44 -20.29
CA SER A 164 -9.00 -2.78 -21.58
C SER A 164 -10.38 -2.14 -21.69
N TYR A 165 -11.17 -2.19 -20.61
CA TYR A 165 -12.46 -1.50 -20.57
C TYR A 165 -12.30 0.02 -20.75
N VAL A 166 -11.43 0.69 -19.99
CA VAL A 166 -11.23 2.15 -20.09
C VAL A 166 -10.75 2.54 -21.50
N LEU A 167 -9.82 1.78 -22.08
CA LEU A 167 -9.32 2.01 -23.44
C LEU A 167 -10.40 1.84 -24.50
N SER A 168 -11.33 0.88 -24.32
CA SER A 168 -12.45 0.68 -25.24
C SER A 168 -13.42 1.88 -25.29
N LEU A 169 -13.40 2.74 -24.28
CA LEU A 169 -14.20 3.97 -24.25
C LEU A 169 -13.53 5.13 -25.03
N VAL A 170 -12.22 5.05 -25.29
CA VAL A 170 -11.50 6.14 -25.96
C VAL A 170 -11.88 6.16 -27.44
N PRO A 171 -12.35 7.31 -27.99
CA PRO A 171 -12.68 7.40 -29.41
C PRO A 171 -11.46 7.20 -30.31
N GLY A 172 -11.55 6.24 -31.24
CA GLY A 172 -10.51 5.96 -32.25
C GLY A 172 -10.57 4.51 -32.72
N ASP A 173 -9.92 4.22 -33.85
CA ASP A 173 -9.81 2.85 -34.36
C ASP A 173 -8.84 2.05 -33.48
N THR A 174 -9.24 0.81 -33.15
CA THR A 174 -8.36 -0.15 -32.48
C THR A 174 -7.35 -0.65 -33.53
N ILE A 175 -6.06 -0.35 -33.33
CA ILE A 175 -4.96 -0.80 -34.20
C ILE A 175 -4.57 -2.24 -33.84
#